data_AF-A0A0M2DI86-F1
#
_entry.id   AF-A0A0M2DI86-F1
#
_cell.length_a   1.000
_cell.length_b   1.000
_cell.length_c   1.000
_cell.angle_alpha   90.00
_cell.angle_beta   90.00
_cell.angle_gamma   90.00
#
_symmetry.space_group_name_H-M   'P 1'
#
loop_
_entity.id
_entity.type
_entity.pdbx_description
1 polymer ?
#
loop_
_entity_poly.entity_id
_entity_poly.type
_entity_poly.pdbx_seq_one_letter_code
_entity_poly.pdbx_strand_id
1 'polypeptide(L)' 'MALDDRTRRLLEEWEVKHGLSVIQKRLDMGLFEFDREKQKNCYLWLKARQVTLWTSIAGRLALGSAAVAALVVAFTPALK' A
#
# COMPACT_ATOMS: atom_id res chain seq x y z
N MET A 1 -2.05 17.73 -6.14
CA MET A 1 -0.91 17.99 -5.24
C MET A 1 0.27 17.25 -5.84
N ALA A 2 1.17 17.97 -6.52
CA ALA A 2 2.09 17.34 -7.46
C ALA A 2 3.44 17.11 -6.78
N LEU A 3 3.67 15.90 -6.30
CA LEU A 3 5.03 15.41 -6.09
C LEU A 3 5.76 15.48 -7.43
N ASP A 4 6.91 16.13 -7.49
CA ASP A 4 7.69 16.30 -8.72
C ASP A 4 7.98 14.92 -9.34
N ASP A 5 7.92 14.80 -10.68
CA ASP A 5 8.11 13.50 -11.35
C ASP A 5 9.46 12.86 -11.04
N ARG A 6 10.52 13.66 -10.83
CA ARG A 6 11.84 13.17 -10.40
C ARG A 6 11.77 12.52 -9.02
N THR A 7 11.16 13.21 -8.05
CA THR A 7 10.99 12.71 -6.69
C THR A 7 10.11 11.47 -6.68
N ARG A 8 9.04 11.47 -7.49
CA ARG A 8 8.15 10.32 -7.65
C ARG A 8 8.88 9.08 -8.14
N ARG A 9 9.65 9.18 -9.23
CA ARG A 9 10.41 8.06 -9.79
C ARG A 9 11.43 7.51 -8.77
N LEU A 10 12.08 8.39 -8.01
CA LEU A 10 13.00 7.97 -6.97
C LEU A 10 12.28 7.17 -5.88
N LEU A 11 11.13 7.63 -5.41
CA LEU A 11 10.32 6.90 -4.41
C LEU A 11 9.80 5.56 -4.95
N GLU A 12 9.41 5.50 -6.22
CA GLU A 12 8.96 4.26 -6.90
C GLU A 12 10.12 3.24 -7.02
N GLU A 13 11.31 3.67 -7.44
CA GLU A 13 12.47 2.78 -7.51
C GLU A 13 12.86 2.25 -6.12
N TRP A 14 12.76 3.10 -5.12
CA TRP A 14 12.99 2.73 -3.73
C TRP A 14 11.92 1.80 -3.17
N GLU A 15 10.66 1.98 -3.58
CA GLU A 15 9.56 1.09 -3.20
C GLU A 15 9.87 -0.33 -3.68
N VAL A 16 10.36 -0.47 -4.92
CA VAL A 16 10.76 -1.76 -5.50
C VAL A 16 11.95 -2.37 -4.75
N LYS A 17 12.97 -1.56 -4.41
CA LYS A 17 14.21 -2.06 -3.80
C LYS A 17 14.10 -2.36 -2.30
N HIS A 18 13.32 -1.57 -1.56
CA HIS A 18 13.34 -1.57 -0.09
C HIS A 18 11.96 -1.63 0.55
N GLY A 19 10.90 -1.32 -0.19
CA GLY A 19 9.54 -1.25 0.31
C GLY A 19 9.18 0.06 1.02
N LEU A 20 7.88 0.31 1.14
CA LEU A 20 7.32 1.57 1.66
C LEU A 20 7.71 1.87 3.12
N SER A 21 7.89 0.83 3.95
CA SER A 21 8.26 0.97 5.37
C SER A 21 9.65 1.56 5.56
N VAL A 22 10.60 1.23 4.67
CA VAL A 22 11.97 1.75 4.72
C VAL A 22 12.01 3.20 4.28
N ILE A 23 11.24 3.55 3.25
CA ILE A 23 11.11 4.94 2.77
C ILE A 23 10.55 5.83 3.88
N GLN A 24 9.50 5.38 4.58
CA GLN A 24 8.92 6.10 5.71
C GLN A 24 9.96 6.36 6.81
N LYS A 25 10.68 5.32 7.26
CA LYS A 25 11.73 5.47 8.28
C LYS A 25 12.80 6.48 7.89
N ARG A 26 13.20 6.51 6.60
CA ARG A 26 14.21 7.47 6.14
C ARG A 26 13.70 8.90 6.07
N LEU A 27 12.43 9.10 5.71
CA LEU A 27 11.79 10.42 5.79
C LEU A 27 11.69 10.89 7.25
N ASP A 28 11.37 9.98 8.19
CA ASP A 28 11.29 10.29 9.62
C ASP A 28 12.65 10.66 10.21
N MET A 29 13.73 10.01 9.74
CA MET A 29 15.11 10.33 10.13
C MET A 29 15.66 11.62 9.48
N GLY A 30 14.91 12.26 8.59
CA GLY A 30 15.38 13.45 7.86
C GLY A 30 16.53 13.15 6.90
N LEU A 31 16.69 11.90 6.46
CA LEU A 31 17.79 11.48 5.56
C LEU A 31 17.61 11.99 4.12
N PHE A 32 16.47 12.60 3.82
CA PHE A 32 16.27 13.34 2.60
C PHE A 32 16.39 14.83 2.91
N GLU A 33 17.32 15.53 2.24
CA GLU A 33 17.44 16.99 2.27
C GLU A 33 16.31 17.65 1.48
N PHE A 34 15.06 17.41 1.90
CA PHE A 34 13.88 18.01 1.31
C PHE A 34 13.44 19.21 2.13
N ASP A 35 12.97 20.25 1.43
CA ASP A 35 12.23 21.31 2.09
C ASP A 35 10.93 20.74 2.71
N ARG A 36 10.36 21.50 3.66
CA ARG A 36 9.19 21.08 4.44
C ARG A 36 7.98 20.74 3.54
N GLU A 37 7.84 21.40 2.40
CA GLU A 37 6.73 21.16 1.48
C GLU A 37 6.94 19.86 0.69
N LYS A 38 8.15 19.62 0.18
CA LYS A 38 8.51 18.35 -0.46
C LYS A 38 8.40 17.18 0.50
N GLN A 39 8.85 17.32 1.74
CA GLN A 39 8.73 16.26 2.73
C GLN A 39 7.26 15.91 3.00
N LYS A 40 6.38 16.92 3.13
CA LYS A 40 4.92 16.72 3.23
C LYS A 40 4.36 15.98 2.02
N ASN A 41 4.76 16.35 0.80
CA ASN A 41 4.31 15.69 -0.43
C ASN A 41 4.78 14.22 -0.49
N CYS A 42 6.00 13.91 -0.04
CA CYS A 42 6.48 12.53 0.07
C CYS A 42 5.65 11.69 1.06
N TYR A 43 5.28 12.25 2.21
CA TYR A 43 4.39 11.56 3.16
C TYR A 43 2.98 11.32 2.60
N LEU A 44 2.44 12.29 1.86
CA LEU A 44 1.15 12.13 1.20
C LEU A 44 1.19 11.02 0.15
N TRP A 45 2.27 10.97 -0.64
CA TRP A 45 2.50 9.89 -1.60
C TRP A 45 2.60 8.52 -0.91
N LEU A 46 3.35 8.42 0.19
CA LEU A 46 3.47 7.19 0.98
C LEU A 46 2.12 6.70 1.51
N LYS A 47 1.32 7.61 2.11
CA LYS A 47 -0.01 7.27 2.62
C LYS A 47 -0.94 6.78 1.51
N ALA A 48 -0.96 7.46 0.37
CA ALA A 48 -1.77 7.04 -0.78
C ALA A 48 -1.38 5.63 -1.25
N ARG A 49 -0.08 5.32 -1.26
CA ARG A 49 0.43 4.01 -1.67
C ARG A 49 0.11 2.91 -0.67
N GLN A 50 0.30 3.17 0.62
CA GLN A 50 -0.08 2.24 1.68
C GLN A 50 -1.57 1.92 1.62
N VAL A 51 -2.44 2.93 1.50
CA VAL A 51 -3.90 2.73 1.39
C VAL A 51 -4.24 1.89 0.17
N THR A 52 -3.61 2.13 -0.97
CA THR A 52 -3.82 1.32 -2.19
C THR A 52 -3.41 -0.14 -2.01
N LEU A 53 -2.32 -0.39 -1.28
CA LEU A 53 -1.84 -1.74 -0.98
C LEU A 53 -2.80 -2.46 -0.04
N TRP A 54 -3.28 -1.77 1.00
CA TRP A 54 -4.27 -2.28 1.94
C TRP A 54 -5.62 -2.57 1.28
N THR A 55 -6.12 -1.70 0.41
CA THR A 55 -7.37 -1.94 -0.31
C THR A 55 -7.26 -3.10 -1.31
N SER A 56 -6.10 -3.28 -1.95
CA SER A 56 -5.84 -4.43 -2.81
C SER A 56 -5.79 -5.74 -2.02
N ILE A 57 -5.17 -5.74 -0.84
CA ILE A 57 -5.13 -6.91 0.06
C ILE A 57 -6.53 -7.21 0.63
N ALA A 58 -7.24 -6.19 1.13
CA ALA A 58 -8.59 -6.35 1.67
C ALA A 58 -9.58 -6.83 0.59
N GLY A 59 -9.48 -6.30 -0.64
CA GLY A 59 -10.28 -6.76 -1.78
C GLY A 59 -9.99 -8.22 -2.14
N ARG A 60 -8.72 -8.64 -2.13
CA ARG A 60 -8.34 -10.04 -2.37
C ARG A 60 -8.75 -10.99 -1.24
N LEU A 61 -8.68 -10.56 0.01
CA LEU A 61 -9.13 -11.35 1.16
C LEU A 61 -10.66 -11.51 1.19
N ALA A 62 -11.41 -10.47 0.79
CA ALA A 62 -12.87 -10.54 0.65
C ALA A 62 -13.28 -11.52 -0.47
N LEU A 63 -12.58 -11.49 -1.62
CA LEU A 63 -12.79 -12.45 -2.71
C LEU A 63 -12.43 -13.88 -2.30
N GLY A 64 -11.33 -14.08 -1.56
CA GLY A 64 -10.95 -15.39 -1.03
C GLY A 64 -11.97 -15.94 -0.03
N SER A 65 -12.52 -15.09 0.84
CA SER A 65 -13.55 -15.50 1.81
C SER A 65 -14.89 -15.80 1.16
N ALA A 66 -15.28 -15.06 0.12
CA ALA A 66 -16.49 -15.37 -0.66
C ALA A 66 -16.37 -16.70 -1.41
N ALA A 67 -15.20 -17.03 -1.95
CA ALA A 67 -14.96 -18.32 -2.60
C ALA A 67 -14.98 -19.50 -1.62
N VAL A 68 -14.45 -19.32 -0.41
CA VAL A 68 -14.50 -20.36 0.66
C VAL A 68 -15.92 -20.52 1.20
N ALA A 69 -16.69 -19.43 1.37
CA ALA A 69 -18.09 -19.51 1.80
C ALA A 69 -18.98 -20.22 0.77
N ALA A 70 -18.78 -19.96 -0.53
CA ALA A 70 -19.49 -20.65 -1.61
C ALA A 70 -19.16 -22.16 -1.65
N LEU A 71 -17.90 -22.53 -1.36
CA LEU A 71 -17.49 -23.93 -1.28
C LEU A 71 -18.11 -24.65 -0.08
N VAL A 72 -18.22 -24.00 1.08
CA VAL A 72 -18.83 -24.60 2.29
C VAL A 72 -20.36 -24.74 2.14
N VAL A 73 -21.02 -23.81 1.45
CA VAL A 73 -22.46 -23.91 1.15
C VAL A 73 -22.75 -24.98 0.10
N ALA A 74 -21.86 -25.19 -0.88
CA ALA A 74 -22.03 -26.25 -1.88
C ALA A 74 -21.73 -27.66 -1.31
N PHE A 75 -20.94 -27.77 -0.24
CA PHE A 75 -20.58 -29.03 0.43
C PHE A 75 -21.35 -29.33 1.72
N THR A 76 -22.42 -28.58 2.02
CA THR A 76 -23.41 -28.97 3.04
C THR A 76 -24.61 -29.62 2.36
N PRO A 77 -24.54 -30.89 1.91
CA PRO A 77 -25.75 -31.60 1.59
C PRO A 77 -26.50 -31.85 2.90
N ALA A 78 -27.75 -31.42 2.94
CA ALA A 78 -28.84 -32.07 3.65
C ALA A 78 -28.47 -32.77 4.99
N LEU A 79 -28.36 -31.98 6.05
CA LEU A 79 -28.54 -32.47 7.42
C LEU A 79 -29.65 -31.67 8.10
N LYS A 80 -30.84 -31.71 7.53
CA LYS A 80 -32.10 -32.20 8.14
C LYS A 80 -33.29 -31.90 7.24
#